data_AF-A0A5M7P925-F1
#
_entry.id   AF-A0A5M7P925-F1
#
_cell.length_a   1.000
_cell.length_b   1.000
_cell.length_c   1.000
_cell.angle_alpha   90.00
_cell.angle_beta   90.00
_cell.angle_gamma   90.00
#
_symmetry.space_group_name_H-M   'P 1'
#
loop_
_entity.id
_entity.type
_entity.pdbx_description
1 polymer ?
#
loop_
_entity_poly.entity_id
_entity_poly.type
_entity_poly.pdbx_seq_one_letter_code
_entity_poly.pdbx_strand_id
1 'polypeptide(L)' 'AGLFCLHLDGEILQILQILCEKNDLISVPAGTPHWFDMGSSPHFTAIRIFDNQEGWVANFTGDKIADAYPRLA' A
#
# COMPACT_ATOMS: atom_id res chain seq x y z
N ALA A 1 9.71 -9.50 1.26
CA ALA A 1 8.79 -8.80 0.33
C ALA A 1 7.72 -8.09 1.15
N GLY A 2 6.97 -7.18 0.55
CA GLY A 2 5.78 -6.58 1.17
C GLY A 2 4.74 -6.29 0.09
N LEU A 3 3.46 -6.44 0.42
CA LEU A 3 2.37 -6.31 -0.54
C LEU A 3 1.73 -4.92 -0.44
N PHE A 4 1.87 -4.11 -1.50
CA PHE A 4 1.15 -2.84 -1.63
C PHE A 4 -0.18 -3.08 -2.33
N CYS A 5 -1.26 -2.62 -1.71
CA CYS A 5 -2.59 -2.68 -2.28
C CYS A 5 -3.08 -1.26 -2.55
N LEU A 6 -3.27 -0.92 -3.82
CA LEU A 6 -3.70 0.40 -4.27
C LEU A 6 -5.16 0.34 -4.69
N HIS A 7 -5.96 1.27 -4.15
CA HIS A 7 -7.32 1.52 -4.60
C HIS A 7 -7.25 2.57 -5.71
N LEU A 8 -7.46 2.15 -6.95
CA LEU A 8 -7.39 3.02 -8.12
C LEU A 8 -8.79 3.42 -8.58
N ASP A 9 -8.99 4.71 -8.83
CA ASP A 9 -10.24 5.25 -9.36
C ASP A 9 -10.41 4.85 -10.84
N GLY A 10 -11.57 4.30 -11.19
CA GLY A 10 -11.98 3.90 -12.54
C GLY A 10 -13.46 3.56 -12.63
N GLU A 11 -13.98 3.23 -13.82
CA GLU A 11 -15.40 2.83 -14.02
C GLU A 11 -15.80 1.58 -13.21
N ILE A 12 -14.81 0.79 -12.80
CA ILE A 12 -14.94 -0.36 -11.90
C ILE A 12 -13.92 -0.16 -10.78
N LEU A 13 -14.37 -0.35 -9.52
CA LEU A 13 -13.50 -0.44 -8.34
C LEU A 13 -12.39 -1.48 -8.58
N GLN A 14 -11.16 -1.04 -8.75
CA GLN A 14 -10.00 -1.91 -9.00
C GLN A 14 -8.99 -1.79 -7.85
N ILE A 15 -8.78 -2.91 -7.16
CA ILE A 15 -7.67 -3.08 -6.22
C ILE A 15 -6.51 -3.72 -6.96
N LEU A 16 -5.40 -3.00 -7.03
CA LEU A 16 -4.15 -3.50 -7.58
C LEU A 16 -3.24 -3.97 -6.44
N GLN A 17 -2.91 -5.26 -6.42
CA GLN A 17 -1.97 -5.85 -5.46
C GLN A 17 -0.59 -6.01 -6.09
N ILE A 18 0.42 -5.36 -5.51
CA ILE A 18 1.80 -5.33 -6.02
C ILE A 18 2.71 -5.95 -4.96
N LEU A 19 3.31 -7.09 -5.26
CA LEU A 19 4.32 -7.70 -4.41
C LEU A 19 5.66 -6.99 -4.66
N CYS A 20 6.09 -6.19 -3.69
CA CYS A 20 7.38 -5.51 -3.75
C CYS A 20 8.48 -6.38 -3.12
N GLU A 21 9.56 -6.57 -3.85
CA GLU A 21 10.74 -7.31 -3.45
C GLU A 21 11.98 -6.41 -3.35
N LYS A 22 13.14 -7.03 -3.13
CA LYS A 22 14.39 -6.30 -3.00
C LYS A 22 14.71 -5.57 -4.31
N ASN A 23 15.08 -4.29 -4.18
CA ASN A 23 15.41 -3.35 -5.26
C ASN A 23 14.21 -2.75 -6.00
N ASP A 24 12.97 -3.09 -5.61
CA ASP A 24 11.80 -2.40 -6.14
C ASP A 24 11.63 -1.03 -5.50
N LEU A 25 11.30 -0.04 -6.33
CA LEU A 25 10.89 1.28 -5.91
C LEU A 25 9.51 1.59 -6.51
N ILE A 26 8.54 1.84 -5.65
CA ILE A 26 7.19 2.25 -6.04
C ILE A 26 6.93 3.68 -5.58
N SER A 27 6.29 4.46 -6.44
CA SER A 27 5.73 5.77 -6.09
C SER A 27 4.21 5.68 -6.14
N VAL A 28 3.55 6.09 -5.06
CA VAL A 28 2.09 6.08 -4.96
C VAL A 28 1.59 7.50 -5.27
N PRO A 29 0.66 7.69 -6.22
CA PRO A 29 0.13 9.01 -6.52
C PRO A 29 -0.54 9.66 -5.30
N ALA A 30 -0.49 10.99 -5.23
CA ALA A 30 -1.12 11.74 -4.15
C ALA A 30 -2.63 11.48 -4.12
N GLY A 31 -3.17 11.26 -2.92
CA GLY A 31 -4.60 11.01 -2.72
C GLY A 31 -5.06 9.59 -3.02
N THR A 32 -4.20 8.69 -3.53
CA THR A 32 -4.56 7.29 -3.77
C THR A 32 -4.74 6.55 -2.44
N PRO A 33 -5.95 6.03 -2.13
CA PRO A 33 -6.15 5.19 -0.96
C PRO A 33 -5.36 3.88 -1.12
N HIS A 34 -4.65 3.46 -0.09
CA HIS A 34 -3.84 2.25 -0.14
C HIS A 34 -3.67 1.64 1.25
N TRP A 35 -3.29 0.38 1.28
CA TRP A 35 -2.80 -0.29 2.48
C TRP A 35 -1.58 -1.14 2.15
N PHE A 36 -0.83 -1.47 3.19
CA PHE A 36 0.37 -2.28 3.08
C PHE A 36 0.22 -3.52 3.96
N ASP A 37 0.35 -4.69 3.36
CA ASP A 37 0.35 -5.97 4.04
C ASP A 37 1.77 -6.52 4.15
N MET A 38 2.21 -6.71 5.40
CA MET A 38 3.55 -7.19 5.73
C MET A 38 3.65 -8.73 5.75
N GLY A 39 2.52 -9.42 5.58
CA GLY A 39 2.42 -10.87 5.70
C GLY A 39 2.49 -11.40 7.13
N SER A 40 2.46 -12.72 7.28
CA SER A 40 2.43 -13.40 8.58
C SER A 40 3.76 -13.36 9.34
N SER A 41 4.89 -13.26 8.62
CA SER A 41 6.24 -13.25 9.17
C SER A 41 7.08 -12.15 8.50
N PRO A 42 6.88 -10.87 8.88
CA PRO A 42 7.50 -9.74 8.20
C PRO A 42 9.02 -9.72 8.39
N HIS A 43 9.76 -9.79 7.28
CA HIS A 43 11.21 -9.67 7.28
C HIS A 43 11.69 -8.87 6.06
N PHE A 44 11.70 -7.54 6.20
CA PHE A 44 12.17 -6.61 5.18
C PHE A 44 12.65 -5.30 5.81
N THR A 45 13.45 -4.56 5.04
CA THR A 45 13.81 -3.18 5.33
C THR A 45 13.35 -2.33 4.16
N ALA A 46 12.56 -1.29 4.43
CA ALA A 46 12.06 -0.38 3.41
C ALA A 46 12.55 1.05 3.67
N ILE A 47 12.85 1.78 2.59
CA ILE A 47 13.11 3.21 2.63
C ILE A 47 11.82 3.91 2.24
N ARG A 48 11.36 4.85 3.07
CA ARG A 48 10.23 5.72 2.74
C ARG A 48 10.76 7.11 2.44
N ILE A 49 10.38 7.65 1.28
CA ILE A 49 10.81 8.96 0.79
C ILE A 49 9.59 9.88 0.84
N PHE A 50 9.74 11.03 1.49
CA PHE A 50 8.73 12.08 1.56
C PHE A 50 9.39 13.40 1.17
N ASP A 51 8.72 14.22 0.38
CA ASP A 51 9.15 15.56 -0.01
C ASP A 51 8.63 16.67 0.93
N ASN A 52 7.67 16.32 1.80
CA ASN A 52 7.08 17.19 2.80
C ASN A 52 6.80 16.42 4.11
N GLN A 53 6.80 17.13 5.24
CA GLN A 53 6.65 16.51 6.56
C GLN A 53 5.23 15.97 6.82
N GLU A 54 4.21 16.57 6.20
CA GLU A 54 2.80 16.18 6.33
C GLU A 54 2.49 14.87 5.63
N GLY A 55 3.22 14.52 4.56
CA GLY A 55 3.04 13.30 3.78
C GLY A 55 3.28 12.01 4.55
N TRP A 56 3.90 12.09 5.73
CA TRP A 56 4.03 10.95 6.65
C TRP A 56 2.76 10.69 7.46
N VAL A 57 1.87 11.68 7.61
CA VAL A 57 0.64 11.56 8.40
C VAL A 57 -0.44 10.92 7.54
N ALA A 58 -0.88 9.73 7.95
CA ALA A 58 -1.94 9.01 7.25
C ALA A 58 -3.31 9.64 7.51
N ASN A 59 -4.06 9.88 6.42
CA ASN A 59 -5.49 10.19 6.49
C ASN A 59 -6.28 8.88 6.34
N PHE A 60 -6.93 8.44 7.41
CA PHE A 60 -7.71 7.20 7.38
C PHE A 60 -9.05 7.40 6.67
N THR A 61 -9.38 6.53 5.72
CA THR A 61 -10.68 6.55 5.03
C THR A 61 -11.82 6.01 5.90
N GLY A 62 -11.51 5.15 6.88
CA GLY A 62 -12.50 4.44 7.70
C GLY A 62 -13.07 3.17 7.05
N ASP A 63 -12.77 2.92 5.78
CA ASP A 63 -13.22 1.75 5.05
C ASP A 63 -12.47 0.48 5.48
N LYS A 64 -13.21 -0.63 5.57
CA LYS A 64 -12.67 -1.95 5.91
C LYS A 64 -12.40 -2.82 4.68
N ILE A 65 -12.27 -2.22 3.50
CA ILE A 65 -12.10 -2.94 2.23
C ILE A 65 -10.91 -3.91 2.27
N ALA A 66 -9.84 -3.56 2.99
CA ALA A 66 -8.67 -4.41 3.16
C ALA A 66 -8.99 -5.80 3.75
N ASP A 67 -10.04 -5.91 4.58
CA ASP A 67 -10.46 -7.18 5.20
C ASP A 67 -11.09 -8.15 4.19
N ALA A 68 -11.52 -7.66 3.02
CA ALA A 68 -12.10 -8.47 1.96
C ALA A 68 -11.04 -9.15 1.06
N TYR A 69 -9.76 -8.81 1.21
CA TYR A 69 -8.68 -9.33 0.38
C TYR A 69 -7.83 -10.37 1.13
N PRO A 70 -7.38 -11.43 0.46
CA PRO A 70 -6.42 -12.37 1.03
C PRO A 70 -5.15 -11.65 1.48
N ARG A 71 -4.60 -12.10 2.62
CA ARG A 71 -3.35 -11.59 3.15
C ARG A 71 -2.15 -12.28 2.51
N LEU A 72 -1.01 -11.59 2.47
CA LEU A 72 0.26 -12.17 2.08
C LEU A 72 0.62 -13.31 3.06
N ALA A 73 0.94 -14.48 2.49
CA ALA A 73 1.30 -15.68 3.25
C ALA A 73 2.60 -15.47 4.05
#